data_AF-A0A9E4C8Q4-F1
#
_entry.id   AF-A0A9E4C8Q4-F1
#
_cell.length_a   1.000
_cell.length_b   1.000
_cell.length_c   1.000
_cell.angle_alpha   90.00
_cell.angle_beta   90.00
_cell.angle_gamma   90.00
#
_symmetry.space_group_name_H-M   'P 1'
#
loop_
_entity.id
_entity.type
_entity.pdbx_description
1 polymer ?
#
loop_
_entity_poly.entity_id
_entity_poly.type
_entity_poly.pdbx_seq_one_letter_code
_entity_poly.pdbx_strand_id
1 'polypeptide(L)'
;MNEGAPTTVKVLREQLVNARQERDLVLLRDVEEGLRQLCKIGYRCCLVDFDSCRLRYYVRLLGYEQARVKAQIEFPISQEVAPVQWLPLSHLADYGEAENVQSIRRIYEGMSHYIQHKSPTLQVGTLALNRPRRELPKRSRRRRRNKVWFYLGGLVVLATLAGFIAWGNL
;
A
#
# COMPACT_ATOMS: atom_id res chain seq x y z
N MET A 1 10.99 -37.72 -3.19
CA MET A 1 10.46 -36.73 -2.23
C MET A 1 11.61 -35.79 -1.94
N ASN A 2 11.62 -34.60 -2.53
CA ASN A 2 12.68 -33.63 -2.24
C ASN A 2 12.43 -33.14 -0.82
N GLU A 3 13.38 -33.39 0.08
CA GLU A 3 13.49 -32.68 1.35
C GLU A 3 13.76 -31.21 1.01
N GLY A 4 12.67 -30.50 0.73
CA GLY A 4 12.69 -29.10 0.35
C GLY A 4 13.23 -28.29 1.50
N ALA A 5 14.20 -27.43 1.23
CA ALA A 5 14.67 -26.42 2.16
C ALA A 5 13.48 -25.79 2.91
N PRO A 6 13.61 -25.51 4.22
CA PRO A 6 12.52 -24.93 4.98
C PRO A 6 12.02 -23.68 4.25
N THR A 7 10.77 -23.71 3.79
CA THR A 7 10.14 -22.55 3.17
C THR A 7 10.09 -21.47 4.23
N THR A 8 10.74 -20.33 4.00
CA THR A 8 10.69 -19.16 4.91
C THR A 8 10.09 -17.95 4.21
N VAL A 9 9.76 -16.91 4.96
CA VAL A 9 9.24 -15.66 4.38
C VAL A 9 10.28 -15.03 3.47
N LYS A 10 11.56 -15.08 3.83
CA LYS A 10 12.66 -14.61 2.98
C LYS A 10 12.65 -15.30 1.61
N VAL A 11 12.59 -16.63 1.58
CA VAL A 11 12.62 -17.40 0.32
C VAL A 11 11.41 -17.06 -0.56
N LEU A 12 10.21 -16.99 0.02
CA LEU A 12 8.99 -16.64 -0.72
C LEU A 12 9.03 -15.22 -1.28
N ARG A 13 9.65 -14.30 -0.55
CA ARG A 13 9.83 -12.92 -0.98
C ARG A 13 10.81 -12.82 -2.16
N GLU A 14 11.92 -13.55 -2.11
CA GLU A 14 12.88 -13.64 -3.23
C GLU A 14 12.23 -14.26 -4.47
N GLN A 15 11.48 -15.36 -4.28
CA GLN A 15 10.70 -15.97 -5.37
C GLN A 15 9.65 -15.03 -5.95
N LEU A 16 8.96 -14.24 -5.11
CA LEU A 16 8.01 -13.23 -5.58
C LEU A 16 8.69 -12.18 -6.46
N VAL A 17 9.90 -11.73 -6.09
CA VAL A 17 10.67 -10.78 -6.90
C VAL A 17 11.03 -11.39 -8.25
N ASN A 18 11.55 -12.62 -8.27
CA ASN A 18 11.91 -13.32 -9.51
C ASN A 18 10.68 -13.52 -10.41
N ALA A 19 9.58 -14.01 -9.85
CA ALA A 19 8.32 -14.20 -10.57
C ALA A 19 7.81 -12.90 -11.21
N ARG A 20 7.98 -11.76 -10.52
CA ARG A 20 7.60 -10.45 -11.06
C ARG A 20 8.53 -9.95 -12.15
N GLN A 21 9.84 -10.18 -12.02
CA GLN A 21 10.85 -9.80 -13.00
C GLN A 21 10.68 -10.59 -14.31
N GLU A 22 10.48 -11.90 -14.19
CA GLU A 22 10.34 -12.82 -15.33
C GLU A 22 8.91 -12.88 -15.89
N ARG A 23 7.94 -12.30 -15.16
CA ARG A 23 6.49 -12.40 -15.44
C ARG A 23 6.01 -13.86 -15.48
N ASP A 24 6.63 -14.71 -14.66
CA ASP A 24 6.33 -16.12 -14.58
C ASP A 24 5.16 -16.40 -13.63
N LEU A 25 4.05 -16.86 -14.20
CA LEU A 25 2.84 -17.23 -13.46
C LEU A 25 3.01 -18.53 -12.65
N VAL A 26 3.90 -19.43 -13.08
CA VAL A 26 4.18 -20.68 -12.37
C VAL A 26 4.88 -20.38 -11.06
N LEU A 27 5.93 -19.55 -11.10
CA LEU A 27 6.62 -19.10 -9.88
C LEU A 27 5.68 -18.35 -8.93
N LEU A 28 4.73 -17.54 -9.44
CA LEU A 28 3.71 -16.92 -8.59
C LEU A 28 2.84 -17.95 -7.88
N ARG A 29 2.41 -19.02 -8.58
CA ARG A 29 1.62 -20.09 -7.96
C ARG A 29 2.41 -20.84 -6.88
N ASP A 30 3.71 -21.04 -7.08
CA ASP A 30 4.58 -21.66 -6.09
C ASP A 30 4.72 -20.78 -4.84
N VAL A 31 4.83 -19.46 -5.01
CA VAL A 31 4.80 -18.50 -3.89
C VAL A 31 3.49 -18.58 -3.13
N GLU A 32 2.35 -18.62 -3.82
CA GLU A 32 1.04 -18.76 -3.17
C GLU A 32 0.93 -20.05 -2.35
N GLU A 33 1.39 -21.17 -2.91
CA GLU A 33 1.34 -22.45 -2.22
C GLU A 33 2.26 -22.48 -1.01
N GLY A 34 3.47 -21.93 -1.13
CA GLY A 34 4.39 -21.76 -0.01
C GLY A 34 3.80 -20.89 1.10
N LEU A 35 3.08 -19.82 0.75
CA LEU A 35 2.36 -19.01 1.75
C LEU A 35 1.26 -19.80 2.45
N ARG A 36 0.48 -20.60 1.71
CA ARG A 36 -0.55 -21.47 2.31
C ARG A 36 0.09 -22.47 3.28
N GLN A 37 1.24 -23.06 2.93
CA GLN A 37 1.97 -23.97 3.81
C GLN A 37 2.44 -23.28 5.09
N LEU A 38 3.06 -22.09 4.98
CA LEU A 38 3.47 -21.30 6.14
C LEU A 38 2.29 -20.92 7.05
N CYS A 39 1.13 -20.62 6.46
CA CYS A 39 -0.09 -20.32 7.22
C CYS A 39 -0.62 -21.55 7.96
N LYS A 40 -0.60 -22.74 7.34
CA LYS A 40 -1.05 -24.00 7.97
C LYS A 40 -0.25 -24.34 9.23
N ILE A 41 1.06 -24.11 9.21
CA ILE A 41 1.93 -24.36 10.37
C ILE A 41 1.91 -23.22 11.39
N GLY A 42 1.22 -22.11 11.09
CA GLY A 42 1.21 -20.93 11.95
C GLY A 42 2.58 -20.29 12.08
N TYR A 43 3.31 -20.16 10.97
CA TYR A 43 4.68 -19.63 10.93
C TYR A 43 4.76 -18.26 11.61
N ARG A 44 5.81 -18.02 12.38
CA ARG A 44 6.03 -16.75 13.08
C ARG A 44 7.11 -15.95 12.39
N CYS A 45 6.85 -14.66 12.20
CA CYS A 45 7.74 -13.74 11.51
C CYS A 45 7.52 -12.31 12.02
N CYS A 46 8.20 -11.36 11.39
CA CYS A 46 8.20 -9.97 11.78
C CYS A 46 7.51 -9.11 10.71
N LEU A 47 6.65 -8.21 11.15
CA LEU A 47 6.14 -7.10 10.35
C LEU A 47 7.12 -5.93 10.48
N VAL A 48 7.70 -5.53 9.35
CA VAL A 48 8.65 -4.41 9.27
C VAL A 48 8.00 -3.15 8.71
N ASP A 49 8.53 -2.01 9.16
CA ASP A 49 8.14 -0.69 8.72
C ASP A 49 9.31 -0.06 7.96
N PHE A 50 9.12 0.20 6.66
CA PHE A 50 10.19 0.74 5.81
C PHE A 50 10.39 2.24 5.96
N ASP A 51 9.40 2.98 6.46
CA ASP A 51 9.57 4.42 6.72
C ASP A 51 10.52 4.64 7.90
N SER A 52 10.37 3.83 8.93
CA SER A 52 11.22 3.88 10.13
C SER A 52 12.37 2.86 10.12
N CYS A 53 12.48 2.03 9.08
CA CYS A 53 13.49 0.98 8.91
C CYS A 53 13.67 0.10 10.16
N ARG A 54 12.55 -0.32 10.77
CA ARG A 54 12.55 -1.08 12.03
C ARG A 54 11.47 -2.14 12.05
N LEU A 55 11.66 -3.14 12.92
CA LEU A 55 10.61 -4.06 13.32
C LEU A 55 9.47 -3.30 13.99
N ARG A 56 8.23 -3.60 13.59
CA ARG A 56 7.03 -2.98 14.13
C ARG A 56 6.24 -3.93 15.01
N TYR A 57 6.03 -5.17 14.54
CA TYR A 57 5.32 -6.22 15.28
C TYR A 57 5.90 -7.60 14.96
N TYR A 58 5.84 -8.51 15.92
CA TYR A 58 5.92 -9.94 15.70
C TYR A 58 4.52 -10.47 15.38
N VAL A 59 4.45 -11.30 14.35
CA VAL A 59 3.19 -11.77 13.80
C VAL A 59 3.24 -13.27 13.54
N ARG A 60 2.07 -13.90 13.69
CA ARG A 60 1.83 -15.30 13.35
C ARG A 60 0.95 -15.38 12.11
N LEU A 61 1.37 -16.13 11.11
CA LEU A 61 0.61 -16.30 9.87
C LEU A 61 -0.57 -17.24 10.12
N LEU A 62 -1.76 -16.89 9.63
CA LEU A 62 -3.00 -17.64 9.84
C LEU A 62 -3.65 -18.10 8.53
N GLY A 63 -3.49 -17.34 7.45
CA GLY A 63 -4.14 -17.63 6.18
C GLY A 63 -3.64 -16.76 5.05
N TYR A 64 -4.01 -17.12 3.82
CA TYR A 64 -3.65 -16.39 2.62
C TYR A 64 -4.86 -16.25 1.71
N GLU A 65 -5.19 -15.01 1.32
CA GLU A 65 -6.33 -14.69 0.48
C GLU A 65 -6.08 -13.39 -0.30
N GLN A 66 -6.54 -13.29 -1.55
CA GLN A 66 -6.46 -12.07 -2.37
C GLN A 66 -5.07 -11.40 -2.40
N ALA A 67 -4.01 -12.20 -2.57
CA ALA A 67 -2.62 -11.72 -2.55
C ALA A 67 -2.17 -11.07 -1.23
N ARG A 68 -2.87 -11.34 -0.12
CA ARG A 68 -2.54 -10.86 1.22
C ARG A 68 -2.48 -12.01 2.21
N VAL A 69 -1.60 -11.85 3.20
CA VAL A 69 -1.41 -12.80 4.29
C VAL A 69 -2.20 -12.31 5.49
N LYS A 70 -3.14 -13.12 5.95
CA LYS A 70 -3.80 -12.94 7.23
C LYS A 70 -2.82 -13.29 8.33
N ALA A 71 -2.51 -12.32 9.19
CA ALA A 71 -1.56 -12.50 10.27
C ALA A 71 -2.14 -11.97 11.58
N GLN A 72 -1.84 -12.67 12.67
CA GLN A 72 -2.16 -12.24 14.03
C GLN A 72 -0.94 -11.53 14.62
N ILE A 73 -1.14 -10.35 15.19
CA ILE A 73 -0.11 -9.64 15.95
C ILE A 73 0.04 -10.34 17.30
N GLU A 74 1.24 -10.84 17.57
CA GLU A 74 1.60 -11.46 18.86
C GLU A 74 2.22 -10.42 19.81
N PHE A 75 3.09 -9.53 19.29
CA PHE A 75 3.79 -8.54 20.13
C PHE A 75 4.31 -7.33 19.30
N PRO A 76 4.42 -6.12 19.86
CA PRO A 76 3.80 -5.67 21.10
C PRO A 76 2.27 -5.62 20.96
N ILE A 77 1.55 -6.02 22.02
CA ILE A 77 0.09 -5.93 22.04
C ILE A 77 -0.29 -4.45 22.18
N SER A 78 -0.92 -3.89 21.14
CA SER A 78 -1.48 -2.54 21.18
C SER A 78 -3.00 -2.61 21.13
N GLN A 79 -3.66 -1.90 22.05
CA GLN A 79 -5.12 -1.79 22.07
C GLN A 79 -5.67 -0.95 20.90
N GLU A 80 -4.80 -0.15 20.25
CA GLU A 80 -5.18 0.70 19.13
C GLU A 80 -5.24 -0.08 17.81
N VAL A 81 -4.66 -1.27 17.73
CA VAL A 81 -4.53 -2.04 16.48
C VAL A 81 -5.36 -3.32 16.58
N ALA A 82 -6.10 -3.66 15.53
CA ALA A 82 -6.83 -4.92 15.52
C ALA A 82 -5.84 -6.10 15.59
N PRO A 83 -6.12 -7.14 16.39
CA PRO A 83 -5.17 -8.22 16.65
C PRO A 83 -4.91 -9.08 15.40
N VAL A 84 -5.81 -9.06 14.42
CA VAL A 84 -5.67 -9.77 13.15
C VAL A 84 -5.66 -8.76 12.02
N GLN A 85 -4.68 -8.87 11.14
CA GLN A 85 -4.41 -7.94 10.06
C GLN A 85 -4.20 -8.68 8.74
N TRP A 86 -4.51 -8.00 7.64
CA TRP A 86 -4.18 -8.46 6.29
C TRP A 86 -2.94 -7.72 5.81
N LEU A 87 -1.82 -8.43 5.74
CA LEU A 87 -0.50 -7.88 5.49
C LEU A 87 0.01 -8.32 4.11
N PRO A 88 0.72 -7.45 3.38
CA PRO A 88 1.41 -7.86 2.16
C PRO A 88 2.68 -8.66 2.51
N LEU A 89 3.03 -9.66 1.69
CA LEU A 89 4.26 -10.44 1.87
C LEU A 89 5.52 -9.55 1.88
N SER A 90 5.47 -8.43 1.16
CA SER A 90 6.57 -7.48 1.10
C SER A 90 7.01 -6.92 2.45
N HIS A 91 6.10 -6.82 3.41
CA HIS A 91 6.38 -6.22 4.72
C HIS A 91 6.64 -7.27 5.79
N LEU A 92 6.70 -8.55 5.41
CA LEU A 92 7.06 -9.64 6.29
C LEU A 92 8.55 -9.97 6.14
N ALA A 93 9.21 -10.20 7.27
CA ALA A 93 10.63 -10.55 7.33
C ALA A 93 10.85 -11.66 8.36
N ASP A 94 11.83 -12.53 8.12
CA ASP A 94 12.22 -13.52 9.12
C ASP A 94 12.92 -12.83 10.32
N TYR A 95 12.93 -13.48 11.48
CA TYR A 95 13.50 -12.90 12.72
C TYR A 95 14.92 -12.35 12.53
N GLY A 96 15.81 -13.15 11.94
CA GLY A 96 17.20 -12.74 11.70
C GLY A 96 17.34 -11.60 10.68
N GLU A 97 16.33 -11.34 9.85
CA GLU A 97 16.33 -10.19 8.93
C GLU A 97 15.87 -8.90 9.63
N ALA A 98 14.97 -9.02 10.61
CA ALA A 98 14.35 -7.88 11.26
C ALA A 98 15.21 -7.22 12.35
N GLU A 99 16.26 -7.91 12.82
CA GLU A 99 17.21 -7.38 13.81
C GLU A 99 18.17 -6.33 13.21
N ASN A 100 18.42 -6.40 11.90
CA ASN A 100 19.40 -5.55 11.24
C ASN A 100 18.73 -4.50 10.33
N VAL A 101 18.97 -3.22 10.64
CA VAL A 101 18.49 -2.08 9.86
C VAL A 101 18.92 -2.15 8.39
N GLN A 102 20.15 -2.59 8.13
CA GLN A 102 20.65 -2.75 6.76
C GLN A 102 19.90 -3.85 6.01
N SER A 103 19.54 -4.95 6.68
CA SER A 103 18.71 -5.99 6.07
C SER A 103 17.34 -5.44 5.70
N ILE A 104 16.66 -4.74 6.60
CA ILE A 104 15.36 -4.11 6.30
C ILE A 104 15.45 -3.15 5.11
N ARG A 105 16.54 -2.37 5.02
CA ARG A 105 16.76 -1.48 3.87
C ARG A 105 16.95 -2.26 2.57
N ARG A 106 17.73 -3.35 2.57
CA ARG A 106 17.91 -4.22 1.39
C ARG A 106 16.58 -4.85 0.94
N ILE A 107 15.74 -5.25 1.89
CA ILE A 107 14.39 -5.75 1.60
C ILE A 107 13.59 -4.68 0.85
N TYR A 108 13.58 -3.45 1.37
CA TYR A 108 12.89 -2.33 0.74
C TYR A 108 13.44 -2.04 -0.66
N GLU A 109 14.76 -1.92 -0.80
CA GLU A 109 15.41 -1.63 -2.09
C GLU A 109 15.03 -2.67 -3.15
N GLY A 110 15.11 -3.96 -2.80
CA GLY A 110 14.78 -5.06 -3.71
C GLY A 110 13.32 -5.14 -4.16
N MET A 111 12.39 -4.53 -3.41
CA MET A 111 10.95 -4.57 -3.73
C MET A 111 10.32 -3.20 -3.96
N SER A 112 11.09 -2.14 -3.88
CA SER A 112 10.61 -0.76 -3.93
C SER A 112 9.78 -0.46 -5.18
N HIS A 113 10.13 -1.09 -6.31
CA HIS A 113 9.41 -0.99 -7.58
C HIS A 113 8.01 -1.65 -7.56
N TYR A 114 7.76 -2.56 -6.63
CA TYR A 114 6.53 -3.34 -6.52
C TYR A 114 5.65 -2.94 -5.32
N ILE A 115 6.15 -2.07 -4.44
CA ILE A 115 5.45 -1.61 -3.24
C ILE A 115 4.81 -0.24 -3.51
N GLN A 116 3.51 -0.12 -3.24
CA GLN A 116 2.81 1.18 -3.32
C GLN A 116 2.96 2.03 -2.05
N HIS A 117 3.08 1.38 -0.88
CA HIS A 117 3.14 2.06 0.42
C HIS A 117 4.29 1.53 1.26
N LYS A 118 5.16 2.44 1.74
CA LYS A 118 6.32 2.11 2.58
C LYS A 118 5.90 1.54 3.94
N SER A 119 4.86 2.11 4.54
CA SER A 119 4.26 1.59 5.76
C SER A 119 2.99 0.78 5.49
N PRO A 120 2.81 -0.38 6.14
CA PRO A 120 1.57 -1.12 6.06
C PRO A 120 0.45 -0.35 6.77
N THR A 121 -0.69 -0.16 6.12
CA THR A 121 -1.89 0.44 6.72
C THR A 121 -2.59 -0.60 7.59
N LEU A 122 -2.46 -0.47 8.91
CA LEU A 122 -3.06 -1.39 9.87
C LEU A 122 -4.49 -0.95 10.22
N GLN A 123 -5.38 -1.94 10.36
CA GLN A 123 -6.73 -1.71 10.84
C GLN A 123 -6.68 -1.33 12.32
N VAL A 124 -7.35 -0.24 12.66
CA VAL A 124 -7.45 0.27 14.03
C VAL A 124 -8.51 -0.54 14.77
N GLY A 125 -8.20 -0.97 16.00
CA GLY A 125 -9.15 -1.70 16.84
C GLY A 125 -10.38 -0.86 17.18
N THR A 126 -11.54 -1.51 17.32
CA THR A 126 -12.83 -0.85 17.65
C THR A 126 -12.81 -0.08 18.97
N LEU A 127 -11.83 -0.32 19.85
CA LEU A 127 -11.66 0.40 21.11
C LEU A 127 -11.03 1.80 20.97
N ALA A 128 -10.42 2.13 19.82
CA ALA A 128 -9.84 3.46 19.58
C ALA A 128 -10.87 4.51 19.08
N LEU A 129 -12.15 4.13 18.94
CA LEU A 129 -13.21 4.98 18.38
C LEU A 129 -13.62 6.17 19.27
N ASN A 130 -13.07 6.32 20.48
CA ASN A 130 -13.35 7.44 21.38
C ASN A 130 -12.18 8.43 21.56
N ARG A 131 -11.26 8.53 20.61
CA ARG A 131 -10.39 9.72 20.53
C ARG A 131 -11.02 10.70 19.54
N PRO A 132 -11.60 11.84 19.99
CA PRO A 132 -12.03 12.87 19.08
C PRO A 132 -10.78 13.35 18.33
N ARG A 133 -10.70 12.94 17.07
CA ARG A 133 -9.70 13.40 16.12
C ARG A 133 -9.87 14.91 16.04
N ARG A 134 -9.02 15.68 16.74
CA ARG A 134 -8.84 17.10 16.45
C ARG A 134 -8.47 17.18 14.98
N GLU A 135 -9.44 17.54 14.15
CA GLU A 135 -9.23 17.87 12.76
C GLU A 135 -8.28 19.08 12.73
N LEU A 136 -7.02 18.83 12.41
CA LEU A 136 -6.19 19.89 11.85
C LEU A 136 -6.88 20.33 10.56
N PRO A 137 -7.26 21.62 10.41
CA PRO A 137 -7.97 22.07 9.23
C PRO A 137 -7.07 21.85 8.02
N LYS A 138 -7.48 20.94 7.13
CA LYS A 138 -6.92 20.79 5.80
C LYS A 138 -7.06 22.13 5.10
N ARG A 139 -5.95 22.87 5.00
CA ARG A 139 -5.82 24.02 4.09
C ARG A 139 -6.11 23.53 2.68
N SER A 140 -7.34 23.75 2.23
CA SER A 140 -7.78 23.54 0.87
C SER A 140 -7.07 24.54 -0.04
N ARG A 141 -5.95 24.15 -0.66
CA ARG A 141 -5.51 24.84 -1.88
C ARG A 141 -6.26 24.26 -3.07
N ARG A 142 -7.42 24.88 -3.28
CA ARG A 142 -8.24 24.86 -4.48
C ARG A 142 -7.41 24.74 -5.76
N ARG A 143 -7.71 23.68 -6.52
CA ARG A 143 -8.35 23.78 -7.85
C ARG A 143 -7.64 24.76 -8.79
N ARG A 144 -6.63 24.26 -9.51
CA ARG A 144 -6.12 24.92 -10.73
C ARG A 144 -7.29 25.00 -11.71
N ARG A 145 -7.74 26.23 -11.91
CA ARG A 145 -8.92 26.68 -12.66
C ARG A 145 -8.57 26.63 -14.15
N ASN A 146 -9.15 25.69 -14.90
CA ASN A 146 -9.19 25.72 -16.36
C ASN A 146 -9.88 27.03 -16.79
N LYS A 147 -9.07 28.00 -17.23
CA LYS A 147 -9.51 29.23 -17.91
C LYS A 147 -9.74 28.91 -19.39
N VAL A 148 -10.95 28.52 -19.78
CA VAL A 148 -11.31 28.47 -21.23
C VAL A 148 -12.74 28.97 -21.53
N TRP A 149 -13.60 29.26 -20.54
CA TRP A 149 -15.04 29.42 -20.83
C TRP A 149 -15.66 30.82 -20.66
N PHE A 150 -14.86 31.90 -20.73
CA PHE A 150 -15.39 33.26 -20.51
C PHE A 150 -15.30 34.24 -21.68
N TYR A 151 -14.94 33.83 -22.90
CA TYR A 151 -14.91 34.75 -24.05
C TYR A 151 -15.76 34.34 -25.27
N LEU A 152 -16.68 33.39 -25.11
CA LEU A 152 -17.76 33.14 -26.10
C LEU A 152 -19.02 33.99 -25.86
N GLY A 153 -19.19 34.57 -24.67
CA GLY A 153 -20.31 35.47 -24.36
C GLY A 153 -20.11 36.94 -24.79
N GLY A 154 -18.86 37.39 -24.96
CA GLY A 154 -18.56 38.79 -25.31
C GLY A 154 -18.69 39.11 -26.81
N LEU A 155 -18.65 38.10 -27.67
CA LEU A 155 -18.69 38.28 -29.13
C LEU A 155 -20.13 38.46 -29.66
N VAL A 156 -21.14 37.97 -28.94
CA VAL A 156 -22.56 38.14 -29.29
C VAL A 156 -23.06 39.56 -28.96
N VAL A 157 -22.49 40.22 -27.95
CA VAL A 157 -22.86 41.61 -27.57
C VAL A 157 -22.22 42.63 -28.52
N LEU A 158 -21.03 42.37 -29.07
CA LEU A 158 -20.42 43.24 -30.08
C LEU A 158 -21.08 43.13 -31.45
N ALA A 159 -21.59 41.95 -31.83
CA ALA A 159 -22.31 41.76 -33.08
C ALA A 159 -23.67 42.48 -33.11
N THR A 160 -24.36 42.58 -31.97
CA THR A 160 -25.65 43.28 -31.87
C THR A 160 -25.51 44.80 -31.87
N LEU A 161 -24.41 45.35 -31.34
CA LEU A 161 -24.11 46.78 -31.41
C LEU A 161 -23.68 47.24 -32.82
N ALA A 162 -22.93 46.42 -33.57
CA ALA A 162 -22.55 46.74 -34.94
C ALA A 162 -23.74 46.70 -35.93
N GLY A 163 -24.69 45.78 -35.73
CA GLY A 163 -25.91 45.70 -36.54
C GLY A 163 -26.86 46.89 -36.36
N PHE A 164 -26.90 47.50 -35.18
CA PHE A 164 -27.77 48.65 -34.90
C PHE A 164 -27.20 49.97 -35.45
N ILE A 165 -25.88 50.11 -35.55
CA ILE A 165 -25.23 51.31 -36.11
C ILE A 165 -25.28 51.31 -37.64
N ALA A 166 -25.30 50.13 -38.28
CA ALA A 166 -25.40 50.00 -39.74
C ALA A 166 -26.82 50.25 -40.32
N TRP A 167 -27.87 50.20 -39.50
CA TRP A 167 -29.25 50.52 -39.93
C TRP A 167 -29.60 52.01 -39.78
N GLY A 168 -28.80 52.79 -39.05
CA GLY A 168 -29.05 54.22 -38.81
C GLY A 168 -28.48 55.19 -39.86
N ASN A 169 -27.81 54.70 -40.89
CA ASN A 169 -27.18 55.50 -41.96
C ASN A 169 -27.60 55.01 -43.36
N LEU A 170 -28.91 54.83 -43.57
CA LEU A 170 -29.53 54.70 -44.88
C LEU A 170 -30.82 55.52 -44.92
#